data_AF-A0A2J7QRX8-F1
#
_entry.id   AF-A0A2J7QRX8-F1
#
_cell.length_a   1.000
_cell.length_b   1.000
_cell.length_c   1.000
_cell.angle_alpha   90.00
_cell.angle_beta   90.00
_cell.angle_gamma   90.00
#
_symmetry.space_group_name_H-M   'P 1'
#
loop_
_entity.id
_entity.type
_entity.pdbx_description
1 polymer ?
#
loop_
_entity_poly.entity_id
_entity_poly.type
_entity_poly.pdbx_seq_one_letter_code
_entity_poly.pdbx_strand_id
1 'polypeptide(L)'
;HYVEKNPAEIHSALSEVCGELTVDRSTVSRWASRFRGGRLLEAGPIILHDNARPHIGNVVTEKLRQYGWEVLPHAPYSPDMSPPDFDLFPKLKQPMRGRRFPSLEELSAAVNRAIRPINKDGVLDGIVKLPTRWDSVIEKQGDYTGGL
;
A
#
# COMPACT_ATOMS: atom_id res chain seq x y z
N HIS A 1 14.79 -14.77 12.98
CA HIS A 1 13.44 -15.24 13.34
C HIS A 1 12.53 -14.03 13.38
N TYR A 2 11.59 -13.92 12.44
CA TYR A 2 10.64 -12.81 12.40
C TYR A 2 9.47 -13.15 13.33
N VAL A 3 9.21 -12.31 14.32
CA VAL A 3 8.04 -12.44 15.20
C VAL A 3 7.02 -11.45 14.69
N GLU A 4 5.86 -11.95 14.27
CA GLU A 4 4.77 -11.11 13.80
C GLU A 4 4.31 -10.18 14.94
N LYS A 5 4.49 -8.86 14.77
CA LYS A 5 4.16 -7.87 15.80
C LYS A 5 2.66 -7.85 16.04
N ASN A 6 2.25 -7.72 17.30
CA ASN A 6 0.84 -7.53 17.62
C ASN A 6 0.42 -6.06 17.33
N PRO A 7 -0.88 -5.76 17.16
CA PRO A 7 -1.32 -4.40 16.84
C PRO A 7 -0.91 -3.30 17.82
N ALA A 8 -0.63 -3.63 19.08
CA ALA A 8 -0.15 -2.65 20.07
C ALA A 8 1.29 -2.22 19.76
N GLU A 9 2.13 -3.18 19.39
CA GLU A 9 3.51 -2.95 18.98
C GLU A 9 3.57 -2.16 17.67
N ILE A 10 2.70 -2.49 16.71
CA ILE A 10 2.56 -1.74 15.45
C ILE A 10 2.15 -0.29 15.74
N HIS A 11 1.14 -0.07 16.59
CA HIS A 11 0.69 1.28 16.94
C HIS A 11 1.80 2.09 17.64
N SER A 12 2.48 1.52 18.65
CA SER A 12 3.56 2.21 19.38
C SER A 12 4.63 2.70 18.42
N ALA A 13 5.03 1.85 17.50
CA ALA A 13 6.07 2.19 16.55
C ALA A 13 5.61 3.15 15.45
N LEU A 14 4.35 3.05 15.00
CA LEU A 14 3.76 4.08 14.14
C LEU A 14 3.72 5.44 14.85
N SER A 15 3.41 5.48 16.15
CA SER A 15 3.46 6.73 16.94
C SER A 15 4.86 7.34 17.00
N GLU A 16 5.90 6.51 17.10
CA GLU A 16 7.29 6.99 17.07
C GLU A 16 7.67 7.61 15.72
N VAL A 17 7.21 7.02 14.60
CA VAL A 17 7.57 7.48 13.24
C VAL A 17 6.68 8.62 12.75
N CYS A 18 5.36 8.51 12.92
CA CYS A 18 4.36 9.42 12.35
C CYS A 18 3.89 10.50 13.33
N GLY A 19 4.20 10.40 14.63
CA GLY A 19 3.85 11.38 15.64
C GLY A 19 2.33 11.65 15.70
N GLU A 20 1.95 12.93 15.58
CA GLU A 20 0.54 13.37 15.63
C GLU A 20 -0.31 12.84 14.46
N LEU A 21 0.31 12.32 13.40
CA LEU A 21 -0.39 11.73 12.26
C LEU A 21 -0.79 10.26 12.48
N THR A 22 -0.41 9.67 13.61
CA THR A 22 -0.75 8.28 13.93
C THR A 22 -2.20 8.16 14.35
N VAL A 23 -2.92 7.28 13.66
CA VAL A 23 -4.29 6.92 14.04
C VAL A 23 -4.33 6.11 15.33
N ASP A 24 -5.48 6.06 15.98
CA ASP A 24 -5.64 5.34 17.23
C ASP A 24 -5.39 3.82 17.10
N ARG A 25 -5.07 3.18 18.24
CA ARG A 25 -4.75 1.75 18.31
C ARG A 25 -5.86 0.83 17.82
N SER A 26 -7.13 1.20 17.99
CA SER A 26 -8.26 0.38 17.52
C SER A 26 -8.31 0.37 15.98
N THR A 27 -8.02 1.52 15.36
CA THR A 27 -7.88 1.65 13.92
C THR A 27 -6.69 0.82 13.39
N VAL A 28 -5.51 0.90 14.02
CA VAL A 28 -4.35 0.06 13.66
C VAL A 28 -4.68 -1.44 13.77
N SER A 29 -5.39 -1.84 14.82
CA SER A 29 -5.81 -3.24 15.02
C SER A 29 -6.77 -3.73 13.94
N ARG A 30 -7.74 -2.89 13.56
CA ARG A 30 -8.67 -3.16 12.46
C ARG A 30 -7.93 -3.31 11.14
N TRP A 31 -6.99 -2.42 10.84
CA TRP A 31 -6.18 -2.47 9.62
C TRP A 31 -5.33 -3.73 9.57
N ALA A 32 -4.57 -4.03 10.63
CA ALA A 32 -3.72 -5.22 10.69
C ALA A 32 -4.53 -6.50 10.43
N SER A 33 -5.72 -6.62 11.02
CA SER A 33 -6.61 -7.76 10.79
C SER A 33 -7.08 -7.87 9.34
N ARG A 34 -7.52 -6.75 8.72
CA ARG A 34 -8.01 -6.74 7.33
C ARG A 34 -6.91 -7.05 6.32
N PHE A 35 -5.70 -6.52 6.52
CA PHE A 35 -4.55 -6.77 5.64
C PHE A 35 -4.04 -8.21 5.75
N ARG A 36 -3.92 -8.75 6.98
CA ARG A 36 -3.51 -10.16 7.18
C ARG A 36 -4.54 -11.14 6.64
N GLY A 37 -5.83 -10.84 6.80
CA GLY A 37 -6.92 -11.71 6.35
C GLY A 37 -7.30 -11.55 4.87
N GLY A 38 -6.78 -10.53 4.18
CA GLY A 38 -7.19 -10.18 2.82
C GLY A 38 -8.67 -9.79 2.67
N ARG A 39 -9.37 -9.51 3.78
CA ARG A 39 -10.83 -9.27 3.81
C ARG A 39 -11.12 -7.77 3.94
N LEU A 40 -11.39 -7.12 2.81
CA LEU A 40 -11.71 -5.69 2.74
C LEU A 40 -13.22 -5.39 2.67
N LEU A 41 -14.12 -6.38 2.67
CA LEU A 41 -15.51 -6.18 2.21
C LEU A 41 -16.55 -5.74 3.26
N GLU A 42 -16.32 -5.92 4.57
CA GLU A 42 -17.40 -5.73 5.57
C GLU A 42 -17.60 -4.29 6.09
N ALA A 43 -16.65 -3.37 5.92
CA ALA A 43 -16.70 -2.01 6.48
C ALA A 43 -16.29 -0.89 5.49
N GLY A 44 -16.63 -1.04 4.21
CA GLY A 44 -16.16 -0.13 3.15
C GLY A 44 -14.66 -0.31 2.85
N PRO A 45 -14.18 0.15 1.68
CA PRO A 45 -12.78 -0.01 1.30
C PRO A 45 -11.85 0.89 2.14
N ILE A 46 -10.63 0.40 2.33
CA ILE A 46 -9.51 1.19 2.83
C ILE A 46 -8.67 1.61 1.62
N ILE A 47 -8.40 2.91 1.51
CA ILE A 47 -7.62 3.50 0.43
C ILE A 47 -6.22 3.84 0.94
N LEU A 48 -5.21 3.35 0.22
CA LEU A 48 -3.82 3.76 0.36
C LEU A 48 -3.39 4.45 -0.94
N HIS A 49 -3.11 5.75 -0.88
CA HIS A 49 -2.55 6.52 -1.98
C HIS A 49 -1.45 7.45 -1.45
N ASP A 50 -0.59 7.95 -2.33
CA ASP A 50 0.43 8.93 -1.96
C ASP A 50 -0.19 10.27 -1.56
N ASN A 51 0.61 11.14 -0.94
CA ASN A 51 0.17 12.43 -0.45
C ASN A 51 0.27 13.55 -1.52
N ALA A 52 0.28 13.18 -2.81
CA ALA A 52 0.32 14.16 -3.90
C ALA A 52 -0.86 15.14 -3.80
N ARG A 53 -0.62 16.42 -4.09
CA ARG A 53 -1.60 17.51 -3.94
C ARG A 53 -3.00 17.19 -4.52
N PRO A 54 -3.13 16.55 -5.69
CA PRO A 54 -4.46 16.18 -6.22
C PRO A 54 -5.21 15.16 -5.36
N HIS A 55 -4.52 14.27 -4.64
CA HIS A 55 -5.13 13.18 -3.88
C HIS A 55 -5.57 13.61 -2.47
N ILE A 56 -4.87 14.59 -1.87
CA ILE A 56 -5.19 15.11 -0.53
C ILE A 56 -6.03 16.39 -0.55
N GLY A 57 -6.42 16.86 -1.75
CA GLY A 57 -7.26 18.05 -1.89
C GLY A 57 -8.62 17.89 -1.23
N ASN A 58 -9.17 18.98 -0.68
CA ASN A 58 -10.43 18.98 0.08
C ASN A 58 -11.59 18.30 -0.67
N VAL A 59 -11.69 18.52 -1.98
CA VAL A 59 -12.74 17.91 -2.82
C VAL A 59 -12.65 16.38 -2.81
N VAL A 60 -11.44 15.83 -2.87
CA VAL A 60 -11.22 14.38 -2.88
C VAL A 60 -11.46 13.79 -1.50
N THR A 61 -10.88 14.40 -0.45
CA THR A 61 -11.02 13.90 0.93
C THR A 61 -12.46 13.96 1.42
N GLU A 62 -13.21 15.02 1.09
CA GLU A 62 -14.64 15.10 1.38
C GLU A 62 -15.43 14.02 0.64
N LYS A 63 -15.11 13.77 -0.63
CA LYS A 63 -15.79 12.73 -1.41
C LYS A 63 -15.54 11.33 -0.86
N LEU A 64 -14.32 11.01 -0.47
CA LEU A 64 -13.95 9.74 0.16
C LEU A 64 -14.71 9.56 1.49
N ARG A 65 -14.81 10.63 2.29
CA ARG A 65 -15.61 10.64 3.53
C ARG A 65 -17.10 10.40 3.27
N GLN A 66 -17.68 11.02 2.23
CA GLN A 66 -19.08 10.81 1.85
C GLN A 66 -19.36 9.35 1.45
N TYR A 67 -18.39 8.66 0.84
CA TYR A 67 -18.49 7.24 0.52
C TYR A 67 -18.23 6.33 1.73
N GLY A 68 -17.85 6.87 2.88
CA GLY A 68 -17.45 6.09 4.05
C GLY A 68 -16.13 5.33 3.83
N TRP A 69 -15.28 5.81 2.92
CA TRP A 69 -13.99 5.19 2.61
C TRP A 69 -12.94 5.71 3.57
N GLU A 70 -12.20 4.79 4.16
CA GLU A 70 -11.13 5.12 5.10
C GLU A 70 -9.84 5.35 4.33
N VAL A 71 -9.16 6.48 4.59
CA VAL A 71 -7.88 6.80 3.95
C VAL A 71 -6.76 6.52 4.94
N LEU A 72 -5.82 5.67 4.54
CA LEU A 72 -4.61 5.41 5.30
C LEU A 72 -3.67 6.63 5.23
N PRO A 73 -3.07 7.05 6.35
CA PRO A 73 -2.00 8.04 6.31
C PRO A 73 -0.81 7.46 5.53
N HIS A 74 -0.21 8.28 4.67
CA HIS A 74 0.97 7.93 3.90
C HIS A 74 2.06 8.97 4.12
N ALA A 75 3.25 8.52 4.51
CA ALA A 75 4.38 9.38 4.76
C ALA A 75 4.91 10.00 3.45
N PRO A 76 5.41 11.25 3.47
CA PRO A 76 6.06 11.85 2.31
C PRO A 76 7.27 11.02 1.85
N TYR A 77 7.44 10.88 0.53
CA TYR A 77 8.61 10.23 -0.07
C TYR A 77 8.86 8.77 0.36
N SER A 78 7.78 8.01 0.64
CA SER A 78 7.85 6.60 1.08
C SER A 78 7.31 5.61 0.03
N PRO A 79 7.93 5.51 -1.16
CA PRO A 79 7.51 4.55 -2.18
C PRO A 79 7.68 3.09 -1.73
N ASP A 80 8.56 2.83 -0.77
CA ASP A 80 8.75 1.51 -0.16
C ASP A 80 7.56 1.06 0.70
N MET A 81 6.65 2.00 1.02
CA MET A 81 5.39 1.77 1.73
C MET A 81 4.17 1.74 0.80
N SER A 82 4.37 1.88 -0.51
CA SER A 82 3.34 1.89 -1.54
C SER A 82 3.36 0.56 -2.33
N PRO A 83 2.35 -0.32 -2.18
CA PRO A 83 2.28 -1.59 -2.93
C PRO A 83 2.40 -1.45 -4.45
N PRO A 84 1.82 -0.40 -5.08
CA PRO A 84 2.09 -0.11 -6.48
C PRO A 84 3.59 0.01 -6.80
N ASP A 85 4.34 0.72 -5.98
CA ASP A 85 5.74 1.07 -6.22
C ASP A 85 6.71 -0.07 -5.90
N PHE A 86 6.56 -0.74 -4.75
CA PHE A 86 7.50 -1.78 -4.34
C PHE A 86 7.19 -3.18 -4.92
N ASP A 87 5.95 -3.45 -5.37
CA ASP A 87 5.56 -4.79 -5.83
C ASP A 87 4.98 -4.79 -7.27
N LEU A 88 3.91 -4.03 -7.51
CA LEU A 88 3.15 -4.13 -8.76
C LEU A 88 3.94 -3.61 -9.97
N PHE A 89 4.44 -2.38 -9.91
CA PHE A 89 5.13 -1.75 -11.05
C PHE A 89 6.41 -2.47 -11.44
N PRO A 90 7.28 -2.94 -10.54
CA PRO A 90 8.43 -3.78 -10.91
C PRO A 90 8.00 -5.04 -11.68
N LYS A 91 7.00 -5.77 -11.19
CA LYS A 91 6.48 -6.98 -11.84
C LYS A 91 5.83 -6.68 -13.21
N LEU A 92 5.12 -5.56 -13.31
CA LEU A 92 4.47 -5.13 -14.56
C LEU A 92 5.50 -4.70 -15.62
N LYS A 93 6.53 -3.97 -15.19
CA LYS A 93 7.59 -3.45 -16.09
C LYS A 93 8.56 -4.53 -16.56
N GLN A 94 8.79 -5.57 -15.75
CA GLN A 94 9.75 -6.63 -16.07
C GLN A 94 9.54 -7.30 -17.44
N PRO A 95 8.34 -7.78 -17.82
CA PRO A 95 8.10 -8.40 -19.14
C PRO A 95 8.08 -7.40 -20.30
N MET A 96 8.08 -6.10 -19.99
CA MET A 96 8.05 -5.00 -20.96
C MET A 96 9.41 -4.31 -21.11
N ARG A 97 10.39 -4.72 -20.30
CA ARG A 97 11.71 -4.08 -20.25
C ARG A 97 12.41 -4.16 -21.60
N GLY A 98 12.95 -3.03 -22.05
CA GLY A 98 13.67 -2.93 -23.32
C GLY A 98 12.78 -2.94 -24.58
N ARG A 99 11.46 -3.00 -24.43
CA ARG A 99 10.52 -2.95 -25.56
C ARG A 99 10.06 -1.52 -25.82
N ARG A 100 9.97 -1.16 -27.10
CA ARG A 100 9.26 0.03 -27.56
C ARG A 100 7.92 -0.42 -28.11
N PHE A 101 6.86 0.26 -27.69
CA PHE A 101 5.51 0.03 -28.21
C PHE A 101 5.21 1.12 -29.23
N PRO A 102 4.82 0.78 -30.48
CA PRO A 102 4.57 1.73 -31.54
C PRO A 102 3.24 2.48 -31.35
N SER A 103 2.34 1.97 -30.50
CA SER A 103 1.04 2.58 -30.21
C SER A 103 0.59 2.34 -28.76
N LEU A 104 -0.43 3.10 -28.35
CA LEU A 104 -1.06 2.94 -27.04
C LEU A 104 -1.82 1.62 -26.94
N GLU A 105 -2.41 1.15 -28.04
CA GLU A 105 -3.14 -0.12 -28.11
C GLU A 105 -2.21 -1.30 -27.82
N GLU A 106 -1.01 -1.31 -28.42
CA GLU A 106 -0.02 -2.35 -28.18
C GLU A 106 0.53 -2.30 -26.74
N LEU A 107 0.76 -1.09 -26.22
CA LEU A 107 1.16 -0.90 -24.82
C LEU A 107 0.08 -1.43 -23.87
N SER A 108 -1.18 -1.08 -24.10
CA SER A 108 -2.32 -1.52 -23.31
C SER A 108 -2.49 -3.04 -23.36
N ALA A 109 -2.36 -3.65 -24.53
CA ALA A 109 -2.38 -5.11 -24.68
C ALA A 109 -1.24 -5.79 -23.91
N ALA A 110 -0.05 -5.18 -23.89
CA ALA A 110 1.09 -5.68 -23.13
C ALA A 110 0.88 -5.59 -21.61
N VAL A 111 0.39 -4.45 -21.12
CA VAL A 111 0.02 -4.26 -19.70
C VAL A 111 -1.06 -5.26 -19.29
N ASN A 112 -2.12 -5.41 -20.08
CA ASN A 112 -3.22 -6.35 -19.82
C ASN A 112 -2.77 -7.82 -19.81
N ARG A 113 -1.74 -8.18 -20.59
CA ARG A 113 -1.15 -9.52 -20.55
C ARG A 113 -0.28 -9.71 -19.32
N ALA A 114 0.49 -8.68 -18.93
CA ALA A 114 1.39 -8.74 -17.78
C ALA A 114 0.64 -8.77 -16.43
N ILE A 115 -0.51 -8.09 -16.33
CA ILE A 115 -1.28 -8.02 -15.07
C ILE A 115 -1.99 -9.33 -14.71
N ARG A 116 -2.41 -10.13 -15.70
CA ARG A 116 -3.16 -11.39 -15.50
C ARG A 116 -2.47 -12.37 -14.55
N PRO A 117 -1.19 -12.75 -14.78
CA PRO A 117 -0.50 -13.66 -13.86
C PRO A 117 -0.19 -13.00 -12.50
N ILE A 118 -0.04 -11.67 -12.44
CA ILE A 118 0.24 -10.94 -11.20
C ILE A 118 -0.97 -10.97 -10.26
N ASN A 119 -2.18 -10.84 -10.79
CA ASN A 119 -3.42 -10.81 -10.03
C ASN A 119 -4.24 -12.12 -10.13
N LYS A 120 -3.57 -13.26 -10.34
CA LYS A 120 -4.23 -14.54 -10.60
C LYS A 120 -5.17 -14.98 -9.46
N ASP A 121 -4.82 -14.66 -8.22
CA ASP A 121 -5.55 -15.08 -7.01
C ASP A 121 -6.48 -13.97 -6.48
N GLY A 122 -6.63 -12.87 -7.22
CA GLY A 122 -7.49 -11.73 -6.87
C GLY A 122 -6.94 -10.81 -5.78
N VAL A 123 -5.82 -11.18 -5.13
CA VAL A 123 -5.10 -10.35 -4.16
C VAL A 123 -3.64 -10.22 -4.60
N LEU A 124 -3.14 -8.99 -4.67
CA LEU A 124 -1.74 -8.72 -5.02
C LEU A 124 -0.82 -9.05 -3.83
N ASP A 125 0.31 -9.71 -4.10
CA ASP A 125 1.32 -10.01 -3.07
C ASP A 125 1.75 -8.76 -2.28
N GLY A 126 1.86 -7.61 -2.94
CA GLY A 126 2.21 -6.34 -2.29
C GLY A 126 1.24 -5.95 -1.18
N ILE A 127 -0.06 -6.27 -1.31
CA ILE A 127 -1.05 -6.01 -0.25
C ILE A 127 -0.81 -6.93 0.95
N VAL A 128 -0.54 -8.21 0.69
CA VAL A 128 -0.27 -9.21 1.75
C VAL A 128 1.03 -8.89 2.49
N LYS A 129 2.04 -8.39 1.78
CA LYS A 129 3.36 -8.02 2.35
C LYS A 129 3.38 -6.70 3.10
N LEU A 130 2.30 -5.91 3.02
CA LEU A 130 2.26 -4.56 3.56
C LEU A 130 2.52 -4.52 5.09
N PRO A 131 1.93 -5.39 5.94
CA PRO A 131 2.27 -5.43 7.37
C PRO A 131 3.76 -5.71 7.64
N THR A 132 4.36 -6.63 6.87
CA THR A 132 5.80 -6.93 7.01
C THR A 132 6.69 -5.76 6.61
N ARG A 133 6.29 -4.99 5.60
CA ARG A 133 7.00 -3.76 5.21
C ARG A 133 6.93 -2.71 6.31
N TRP A 134 5.76 -2.53 6.93
CA TRP A 134 5.59 -1.60 8.05
C TRP A 134 6.51 -1.92 9.21
N ASP A 135 6.56 -3.19 9.62
CA ASP A 135 7.45 -3.65 10.68
C ASP A 135 8.93 -3.40 10.36
N SER A 136 9.33 -3.52 9.09
CA SER A 136 10.70 -3.23 8.66
C SER A 136 11.04 -1.74 8.70
N VAL A 137 10.11 -0.85 8.32
CA VAL A 137 10.29 0.61 8.47
C VAL A 137 10.44 0.99 9.94
N ILE A 138 9.63 0.37 10.80
CA ILE A 138 9.68 0.53 12.25
C ILE A 138 11.06 0.13 12.79
N GLU A 139 11.54 -1.07 12.44
CA GLU A 139 12.84 -1.58 12.90
C GLU A 139 14.01 -0.69 12.45
N LYS A 140 13.84 -0.01 11.32
CA LYS A 140 14.79 0.92 10.74
C LYS A 140 14.55 2.37 11.16
N GLN A 141 13.66 2.63 12.13
CA GLN A 141 13.36 3.98 12.64
C GLN A 141 12.98 4.99 11.54
N GLY A 142 12.27 4.54 10.52
CA GLY A 142 11.86 5.39 9.39
C GLY A 142 12.83 5.41 8.21
N ASP A 143 13.99 4.74 8.28
CA ASP A 143 14.90 4.63 7.15
C ASP A 143 14.37 3.69 6.05
N TYR A 144 14.79 3.96 4.81
CA TYR A 144 14.37 3.22 3.63
C TYR A 144 14.52 1.70 3.78
N THR A 145 13.45 0.97 3.47
CA THR A 145 13.50 -0.49 3.42
C THR A 145 14.07 -0.95 2.08
N GLY A 146 15.39 -1.20 2.04
CA GLY A 146 16.04 -1.89 0.91
C GLY A 146 15.28 -3.17 0.52
N GLY A 147 15.14 -3.40 -0.79
CA GLY A 147 14.26 -4.44 -1.36
C GLY A 147 14.44 -5.82 -0.74
N LEU A 148 13.44 -6.25 0.05
CA LEU A 148 13.12 -7.65 0.31
C LEU A 148 12.67 -8.36 -0.96
#